data_AF-A0AA39H752-F1
#
_entry.id   AF-A0AA39H752-F1
#
_cell.length_a   1.000
_cell.length_b   1.000
_cell.length_c   1.000
_cell.angle_alpha   90.00
_cell.angle_beta   90.00
_cell.angle_gamma   90.00
#
_symmetry.space_group_name_H-M   'P 1'
#
loop_
_entity.id
_entity.type
_entity.pdbx_description
1 polymer ?
#
loop_
_entity_poly.entity_id
_entity_poly.type
_entity_poly.pdbx_seq_one_letter_code
_entity_poly.pdbx_strand_id
1 'polypeptide(L)'
;MKWLLVVGLCALAFGSSAYPSDQERSSTLFEYRTQVATGIPSASDLHSITQFSAKVSVSSTVSENFLQLSDIGVGVFNDEVKKVDQLLPKKVFTKIALAQHQHEELRFPVKFYKEHGLVVNITFDERDSMWSKNLKKAVLNHSSANSFRTNPRKSESVMELIEDAKKEVTLEGECNVLYTAPKEWKKTDDSQKQWSITKTVDFSKCKQTADVSYDNLFSWFCSQDFGCKNVTEVPLGDRAMYRSSMYAYVYSEKQWKKIDSFSRYVVHNVIQRHNTDMVTSVVTKVKLVAGTSPNTPEKPRNGKDVSLLYSTEKGPPFRKTHWAHRSAEFTDIKQMLKGVANSADDKNRGISFRITVLYHKLVHSFRRITVDDLKKV
;
A
#
# COMPACT_ATOMS: atom_id res chain seq x y z
N MET A 1 40.82 30.46 -34.08
CA MET A 1 40.35 30.39 -32.67
C MET A 1 39.18 31.36 -32.44
N LYS A 2 38.00 31.09 -33.03
CA LYS A 2 36.78 31.93 -32.88
C LYS A 2 35.47 31.11 -32.87
N TRP A 3 35.55 29.81 -32.60
CA TRP A 3 34.40 28.88 -32.67
C TRP A 3 34.25 27.99 -31.42
N LEU A 4 34.56 28.53 -30.23
CA LEU A 4 34.33 27.83 -28.95
C LEU A 4 33.34 28.55 -28.01
N LEU A 5 32.71 29.64 -28.46
CA LEU A 5 31.77 30.42 -27.63
C LEU A 5 30.28 30.20 -27.98
N VAL A 6 29.95 29.30 -28.91
CA VAL A 6 28.54 29.05 -29.30
C VAL A 6 27.98 27.73 -28.72
N VAL A 7 28.82 26.83 -28.18
CA VAL A 7 28.35 25.57 -27.57
C VAL A 7 28.10 25.72 -26.05
N GLY A 8 28.57 26.80 -25.43
CA GLY A 8 28.39 27.06 -23.99
C GLY A 8 27.08 27.74 -23.58
N LEU A 9 26.25 28.20 -24.55
CA LEU A 9 25.09 29.06 -24.28
C LEU A 9 23.72 28.40 -24.53
N CYS A 10 23.68 27.14 -24.99
CA CYS A 10 22.43 26.38 -25.15
C CYS A 10 22.18 25.31 -24.06
N ALA A 11 23.04 25.21 -23.04
CA ALA A 11 22.90 24.22 -21.96
C ALA A 11 22.09 24.71 -20.74
N LEU A 12 21.56 25.94 -20.75
CA LEU A 12 20.78 26.51 -19.62
C LEU A 12 19.27 26.62 -19.88
N ALA A 13 18.73 25.98 -20.93
CA ALA A 13 17.32 26.10 -21.30
C ALA A 13 16.45 24.84 -21.05
N PHE A 14 16.96 23.80 -20.37
CA PHE A 14 16.17 22.61 -20.03
C PHE A 14 16.15 22.35 -18.52
N GLY A 15 15.32 23.10 -17.81
CA GLY A 15 15.13 22.92 -16.37
C GLY A 15 13.98 23.68 -15.72
N SER A 16 13.29 24.58 -16.44
CA SER A 16 12.23 25.43 -15.86
C SER A 16 10.86 24.76 -15.91
N SER A 17 10.64 23.76 -15.06
CA SER A 17 9.37 23.78 -14.31
C SER A 17 9.56 24.83 -13.24
N ALA A 18 8.82 25.94 -13.33
CA ALA A 18 8.91 27.07 -12.41
C ALA A 18 8.88 26.60 -10.94
N TYR A 19 10.06 26.42 -10.37
CA TYR A 19 10.30 26.54 -8.95
C TYR A 19 10.52 28.04 -8.72
N PRO A 20 9.73 28.69 -7.83
CA PRO A 20 10.06 30.05 -7.44
C PRO A 20 11.48 30.04 -6.84
N SER A 21 12.34 30.83 -7.49
CA SER A 21 13.59 31.34 -6.96
C SER A 21 13.29 32.14 -5.69
N ASP A 22 14.19 32.02 -4.70
CA ASP A 22 14.13 32.55 -3.33
C ASP A 22 13.29 31.76 -2.31
N GLN A 23 13.98 30.95 -1.50
CA GLN A 23 13.66 30.60 -0.11
C GLN A 23 12.23 30.15 0.27
N GLU A 24 11.34 29.86 -0.67
CA GLU A 24 9.96 29.51 -0.37
C GLU A 24 9.86 28.04 0.04
N ARG A 25 9.81 27.82 1.35
CA ARG A 25 9.25 26.60 1.93
C ARG A 25 7.79 26.52 1.48
N SER A 26 7.50 25.65 0.52
CA SER A 26 6.12 25.31 0.21
C SER A 26 5.64 24.25 1.19
N SER A 27 4.48 24.48 1.79
CA SER A 27 3.84 23.49 2.65
C SER A 27 2.40 23.29 2.23
N THR A 28 2.08 22.04 1.88
CA THR A 28 0.81 21.66 1.29
C THR A 28 0.12 20.64 2.17
N LEU A 29 -1.17 20.84 2.41
CA LEU A 29 -1.98 19.96 3.23
C LEU A 29 -2.94 19.13 2.36
N PHE A 30 -2.98 17.83 2.59
CA PHE A 30 -3.89 16.91 1.92
C PHE A 30 -4.78 16.18 2.92
N GLU A 31 -6.03 15.93 2.55
CA GLU A 31 -6.86 14.92 3.19
C GLU A 31 -6.61 13.57 2.52
N TYR A 32 -6.17 12.59 3.31
CA TYR A 32 -5.94 11.22 2.89
C TYR A 32 -6.98 10.30 3.51
N ARG A 33 -7.66 9.50 2.69
CA ARG A 33 -8.61 8.48 3.14
C ARG A 33 -8.42 7.21 2.33
N THR A 34 -8.21 6.09 3.01
CA THR A 34 -8.10 4.77 2.38
C THR A 34 -9.02 3.78 3.07
N GLN A 35 -9.54 2.83 2.32
CA GLN A 35 -10.46 1.80 2.78
C GLN A 35 -10.04 0.47 2.18
N VAL A 36 -9.93 -0.55 3.04
CA VAL A 36 -9.71 -1.94 2.64
C VAL A 36 -11.00 -2.68 2.93
N ALA A 37 -11.63 -3.25 1.90
CA ALA A 37 -12.85 -4.03 1.99
C ALA A 37 -12.59 -5.46 1.52
N THR A 38 -12.97 -6.44 2.33
CA THR A 38 -12.75 -7.86 2.04
C THR A 38 -14.06 -8.63 2.17
N GLY A 39 -14.37 -9.48 1.19
CA GLY A 39 -15.59 -10.29 1.16
C GLY A 39 -15.56 -11.39 0.11
N ILE A 40 -16.69 -12.05 -0.11
CA ILE A 40 -16.89 -13.12 -1.11
C ILE A 40 -18.07 -12.71 -2.01
N PRO A 41 -17.85 -11.85 -3.02
CA PRO A 41 -18.95 -11.19 -3.73
C PRO A 41 -19.92 -12.12 -4.47
N SER A 42 -19.49 -13.34 -4.83
CA SER A 42 -20.37 -14.33 -5.46
C SER A 42 -21.26 -15.07 -4.47
N ALA A 43 -20.96 -15.00 -3.17
CA ALA A 43 -21.72 -15.66 -2.11
C ALA A 43 -22.55 -14.67 -1.28
N SER A 44 -22.07 -13.44 -1.09
CA SER A 44 -22.75 -12.43 -0.24
C SER A 44 -22.22 -11.02 -0.50
N ASP A 45 -23.08 -10.03 -0.23
CA ASP A 45 -22.70 -8.61 -0.17
C ASP A 45 -22.04 -8.21 1.16
N LEU A 46 -21.92 -9.15 2.12
CA LEU A 46 -21.25 -8.91 3.39
C LEU A 46 -19.75 -8.69 3.20
N HIS A 47 -19.26 -7.56 3.72
CA HIS A 47 -17.85 -7.21 3.69
C HIS A 47 -17.35 -6.77 5.06
N SER A 48 -16.12 -7.17 5.38
CA SER A 48 -15.34 -6.60 6.48
C SER A 48 -14.50 -5.46 5.93
N ILE A 49 -14.69 -4.26 6.46
CA ILE A 49 -14.10 -3.03 5.95
C ILE A 49 -13.34 -2.31 7.05
N THR A 50 -12.09 -1.97 6.78
CA THR A 50 -11.27 -1.07 7.62
C THR A 50 -10.99 0.22 6.87
N GLN A 51 -11.20 1.36 7.52
CA GLN A 51 -10.89 2.69 6.97
C GLN A 51 -9.80 3.36 7.80
N PHE A 52 -8.84 3.97 7.11
CA PHE A 52 -7.86 4.87 7.67
C PHE A 52 -8.03 6.27 7.07
N SER A 53 -7.96 7.30 7.89
CA SER A 53 -7.95 8.69 7.45
C SER A 53 -6.91 9.50 8.19
N ALA A 54 -6.27 10.44 7.50
CA ALA A 54 -5.34 11.39 8.09
C ALA A 54 -5.28 12.68 7.25
N LYS A 55 -4.81 13.75 7.88
CA LYS A 55 -4.27 14.92 7.20
C LYS A 55 -2.77 14.72 6.97
N VAL A 56 -2.34 14.88 5.73
CA VAL A 56 -0.94 14.71 5.30
C VAL A 56 -0.37 16.08 4.99
N SER A 57 0.58 16.53 5.82
CA SER A 57 1.36 17.72 5.54
C SER A 57 2.60 17.33 4.74
N VAL A 58 2.82 17.97 3.60
CA VAL A 58 4.03 17.82 2.80
C VAL A 58 4.72 19.17 2.75
N SER A 59 5.96 19.23 3.24
CA SER A 59 6.78 20.44 3.21
C SER A 59 8.01 20.19 2.37
N SER A 60 8.27 21.07 1.41
CA SER A 60 9.42 20.97 0.51
C SER A 60 10.40 22.12 0.78
N THR A 61 11.67 21.76 0.89
CA THR A 61 12.81 22.70 0.84
C THR A 61 13.53 22.52 -0.50
N VAL A 62 14.62 23.27 -0.73
CA VAL A 62 15.41 23.19 -1.98
C VAL A 62 15.89 21.76 -2.27
N SER A 63 16.21 20.99 -1.24
CA SER A 63 16.80 19.65 -1.41
C SER A 63 16.03 18.53 -0.72
N GLU A 64 15.15 18.83 0.25
CA GLU A 64 14.52 17.82 1.10
C GLU A 64 13.00 17.95 1.08
N ASN A 65 12.29 16.82 1.08
CA ASN A 65 10.86 16.80 1.30
C ASN A 65 10.54 16.09 2.61
N PHE A 66 9.54 16.60 3.33
CA PHE A 66 9.09 16.08 4.60
C PHE A 66 7.60 15.77 4.55
N LEU A 67 7.21 14.64 5.11
CA LEU A 67 5.82 14.23 5.28
C LEU A 67 5.51 14.03 6.75
N GLN A 68 4.37 14.54 7.20
CA GLN A 68 3.86 14.31 8.55
C GLN A 68 2.36 14.06 8.54
N LEU A 69 1.93 13.10 9.35
CA LEU A 69 0.51 12.76 9.51
C LEU A 69 -0.08 13.45 10.74
N SER A 70 -1.32 13.92 10.61
CA SER A 70 -2.11 14.52 11.69
C SER A 70 -3.58 14.12 11.54
N ASP A 71 -4.42 14.41 12.55
CA ASP A 71 -5.86 14.11 12.50
C ASP A 71 -6.14 12.65 12.07
N ILE A 72 -5.45 11.71 12.72
CA ILE A 72 -5.45 10.29 12.37
C ILE A 72 -6.71 9.62 12.93
N GLY A 73 -7.43 8.89 12.09
CA GLY A 73 -8.61 8.12 12.46
C GLY A 73 -8.58 6.73 11.83
N VAL A 74 -8.99 5.74 12.61
CA VAL A 74 -9.19 4.36 12.16
C VAL A 74 -10.62 3.94 12.50
N GLY A 75 -11.28 3.23 11.59
CA GLY A 75 -12.60 2.71 11.82
C GLY A 75 -12.87 1.40 11.10
N VAL A 76 -13.84 0.66 11.60
CA VAL A 76 -14.30 -0.61 11.01
C VAL A 76 -15.79 -0.58 10.72
N PHE A 77 -16.17 -1.33 9.70
CA PHE A 77 -17.54 -1.54 9.28
C PHE A 77 -17.68 -2.99 8.79
N ASN A 78 -18.67 -3.71 9.30
CA ASN A 78 -18.92 -5.11 8.96
C ASN A 78 -20.40 -5.26 8.64
N ASP A 79 -20.77 -5.13 7.37
CA ASP A 79 -22.16 -5.23 6.91
C ASP A 79 -22.21 -5.38 5.39
N GLU A 80 -23.41 -5.41 4.82
CA GLU A 80 -23.65 -5.46 3.38
C GLU A 80 -23.23 -4.16 2.67
N VAL A 81 -22.48 -4.31 1.57
CA VAL A 81 -22.01 -3.18 0.75
C VAL A 81 -22.14 -3.48 -0.74
N LYS A 82 -22.98 -2.70 -1.41
CA LYS A 82 -23.22 -2.84 -2.85
C LYS A 82 -22.07 -2.37 -3.74
N LYS A 83 -21.24 -1.44 -3.26
CA LYS A 83 -20.17 -0.78 -4.04
C LYS A 83 -18.88 -0.64 -3.23
N VAL A 84 -18.07 -1.70 -3.26
CA VAL A 84 -16.78 -1.77 -2.56
C VAL A 84 -15.68 -0.95 -3.23
N ASP A 85 -15.91 -0.49 -4.47
CA ASP A 85 -15.06 0.39 -5.26
C ASP A 85 -15.19 1.88 -4.87
N GLN A 86 -16.06 2.19 -3.90
CA GLN A 86 -16.30 3.55 -3.44
C GLN A 86 -15.98 3.72 -1.95
N LEU A 87 -15.35 4.85 -1.60
CA LEU A 87 -15.17 5.22 -0.20
C LEU A 87 -16.51 5.45 0.47
N LEU A 88 -16.79 4.69 1.53
CA LEU A 88 -17.95 4.90 2.37
C LEU A 88 -17.81 6.17 3.23
N PRO A 89 -18.92 6.83 3.60
CA PRO A 89 -18.89 8.01 4.48
C PRO A 89 -18.27 7.70 5.86
N LYS A 90 -17.45 8.60 6.42
CA LYS A 90 -16.79 8.37 7.73
C LYS A 90 -17.79 7.98 8.86
N LYS A 91 -19.01 8.51 8.80
CA LYS A 91 -20.06 8.33 9.81
C LYS A 91 -20.56 6.89 9.98
N VAL A 92 -20.37 6.01 8.98
CA VAL A 92 -20.83 4.62 9.08
C VAL A 92 -19.85 3.73 9.84
N PHE A 93 -18.61 4.19 10.02
CA PHE A 93 -17.57 3.40 10.66
C PHE A 93 -17.63 3.54 12.18
N THR A 94 -17.50 2.41 12.86
CA THR A 94 -17.21 2.38 14.29
C THR A 94 -15.74 2.73 14.49
N LYS A 95 -15.45 3.78 15.26
CA LYS A 95 -14.07 4.24 15.51
C LYS A 95 -13.31 3.20 16.34
N ILE A 96 -12.06 2.95 15.95
CA ILE A 96 -11.11 2.16 16.73
C ILE A 96 -10.14 3.13 17.41
N ALA A 97 -10.00 3.00 18.73
CA ALA A 97 -8.98 3.71 19.47
C ALA A 97 -7.60 3.09 19.22
N LEU A 98 -6.69 3.88 18.66
CA LEU A 98 -5.27 3.54 18.62
C LEU A 98 -4.68 3.66 20.03
N ALA A 99 -3.74 2.78 20.37
CA ALA A 99 -2.93 2.98 21.57
C ALA A 99 -2.09 4.27 21.42
N GLN A 100 -1.79 4.95 22.53
CA GLN A 100 -1.08 6.22 22.53
C GLN A 100 0.26 6.14 21.76
N HIS A 101 1.06 5.10 22.02
CA HIS A 101 2.33 4.89 21.31
C HIS A 101 2.14 4.72 19.79
N GLN A 102 1.09 4.03 19.34
CA GLN A 102 0.79 3.86 17.92
C GLN A 102 0.42 5.19 17.26
N HIS A 103 -0.32 6.02 18.00
CA HIS A 103 -0.69 7.35 17.54
C HIS A 103 0.55 8.26 17.42
N GLU A 104 1.49 8.16 18.35
CA GLU A 104 2.74 8.91 18.32
C GLU A 104 3.66 8.48 17.17
N GLU A 105 3.83 7.16 16.98
CA GLU A 105 4.62 6.62 15.87
C GLU A 105 4.15 7.17 14.52
N LEU A 106 2.84 7.14 14.25
CA LEU A 106 2.29 7.64 12.99
C LEU A 106 2.54 9.14 12.77
N ARG A 107 2.71 9.92 13.85
CA ARG A 107 2.97 11.37 13.78
C ARG A 107 4.44 11.71 13.55
N PHE A 108 5.38 10.77 13.71
CA PHE A 108 6.79 11.06 13.47
C PHE A 108 7.02 11.49 12.01
N PRO A 109 7.87 12.50 11.77
CA PRO A 109 8.14 13.00 10.44
C PRO A 109 8.87 11.98 9.58
N VAL A 110 8.65 12.04 8.27
CA VAL A 110 9.34 11.24 7.28
C VAL A 110 10.04 12.15 6.30
N LYS A 111 11.33 11.95 6.09
CA LYS A 111 12.07 12.63 5.04
C LYS A 111 12.07 11.75 3.79
N PHE A 112 11.90 12.34 2.62
CA PHE A 112 11.92 11.59 1.36
C PHE A 112 12.48 12.43 0.21
N TYR A 113 12.99 11.72 -0.79
CA TYR A 113 13.55 12.30 -2.01
C TYR A 113 12.77 11.83 -3.23
N LYS A 114 12.64 12.74 -4.20
CA LYS A 114 11.98 12.47 -5.48
C LYS A 114 12.94 12.72 -6.63
N GLU A 115 13.04 11.76 -7.51
CA GLU A 115 13.71 11.90 -8.80
C GLU A 115 12.67 11.77 -9.89
N HIS A 116 12.55 12.80 -10.73
CA HIS A 116 11.57 12.84 -11.82
C HIS A 116 10.12 12.54 -11.35
N GLY A 117 9.77 12.91 -10.12
CA GLY A 117 8.45 12.67 -9.51
C GLY A 117 8.27 11.32 -8.83
N LEU A 118 9.23 10.40 -8.96
CA LEU A 118 9.24 9.10 -8.29
C LEU A 118 9.95 9.17 -6.94
N VAL A 119 9.37 8.57 -5.90
CA VAL A 119 10.00 8.47 -4.58
C VAL A 119 11.11 7.43 -4.63
N VAL A 120 12.35 7.84 -4.39
CA VAL A 120 13.53 6.96 -4.48
C VAL A 120 14.06 6.54 -3.11
N ASN A 121 14.23 7.51 -2.20
CA ASN A 121 14.79 7.28 -0.86
C ASN A 121 13.85 7.85 0.20
N ILE A 122 13.71 7.10 1.29
CA ILE A 122 12.87 7.46 2.43
C ILE A 122 13.66 7.25 3.71
N THR A 123 13.66 8.26 4.59
CA THR A 123 14.27 8.22 5.91
C THR A 123 13.17 8.36 6.96
N PHE A 124 12.99 7.33 7.78
CA PHE A 124 12.02 7.31 8.89
C PHE A 124 12.67 7.71 10.20
N ASP A 125 11.87 8.10 11.19
CA ASP A 125 12.37 8.21 12.57
C ASP A 125 12.81 6.82 13.07
N GLU A 126 13.91 6.74 13.81
CA GLU A 126 14.41 5.47 14.33
C GLU A 126 13.39 4.75 15.25
N ARG A 127 12.53 5.51 15.92
CA ARG A 127 11.48 5.01 16.82
C ARG A 127 10.26 4.48 16.08
N ASP A 128 10.16 4.71 14.78
CA ASP A 128 9.07 4.14 13.99
C ASP A 128 9.20 2.60 13.93
N SER A 129 8.15 1.93 14.37
CA SER A 129 7.97 0.50 14.15
C SER A 129 7.71 0.19 12.66
N MET A 130 7.80 -1.09 12.28
CA MET A 130 7.62 -1.48 10.88
C MET A 130 6.22 -1.16 10.34
N TRP A 131 5.19 -1.33 11.17
CA TRP A 131 3.80 -1.07 10.77
C TRP A 131 3.59 0.42 10.44
N SER A 132 4.11 1.33 11.29
CA SER A 132 4.05 2.78 11.06
C SER A 132 4.79 3.16 9.78
N LYS A 133 6.00 2.62 9.57
CA LYS A 133 6.79 2.82 8.35
C LYS A 133 6.01 2.39 7.10
N ASN A 134 5.41 1.21 7.11
CA ASN A 134 4.65 0.70 5.96
C ASN A 134 3.39 1.53 5.67
N LEU A 135 2.69 2.03 6.69
CA LEU A 135 1.55 2.91 6.48
C LEU A 135 1.98 4.25 5.85
N LYS A 136 3.08 4.83 6.32
CA LYS A 136 3.68 6.05 5.76
C LYS A 136 4.18 5.82 4.32
N LYS A 137 4.77 4.66 4.01
CA LYS A 137 5.11 4.25 2.63
C LYS A 137 3.87 4.19 1.75
N ALA A 138 2.74 3.67 2.25
CA ALA A 138 1.49 3.65 1.50
C ALA A 138 1.00 5.06 1.14
N VAL A 139 1.12 6.03 2.06
CA VAL A 139 0.82 7.44 1.76
C VAL A 139 1.80 7.98 0.70
N LEU A 140 3.10 7.77 0.86
CA LEU A 140 4.12 8.23 -0.10
C LEU A 140 3.95 7.62 -1.50
N ASN A 141 3.52 6.36 -1.59
CA ASN A 141 3.29 5.66 -2.85
C ASN A 141 2.26 6.37 -3.73
N HIS A 142 1.21 6.92 -3.13
CA HIS A 142 0.21 7.72 -3.86
C HIS A 142 0.79 9.02 -4.41
N SER A 143 1.94 9.48 -3.92
CA SER A 143 2.64 10.67 -4.44
C SER A 143 3.74 10.33 -5.44
N SER A 144 3.94 9.05 -5.78
CA SER A 144 5.02 8.59 -6.65
C SER A 144 4.51 8.36 -8.08
N ALA A 145 4.74 9.36 -8.94
CA ALA A 145 4.35 9.33 -10.34
C ALA A 145 5.41 9.99 -11.23
N ASN A 146 5.71 9.37 -12.37
CA ASN A 146 6.75 9.85 -13.26
C ASN A 146 6.34 11.17 -13.96
N SER A 147 7.04 12.25 -13.61
CA SER A 147 6.80 13.62 -14.10
C SER A 147 6.94 13.76 -15.62
N PHE A 148 7.78 12.96 -16.28
CA PHE A 148 7.94 13.02 -17.74
C PHE A 148 6.74 12.43 -18.47
N ARG A 149 6.11 11.41 -17.88
CA ARG A 149 4.92 10.75 -18.44
C ARG A 149 3.61 11.44 -18.04
N THR A 150 3.68 12.32 -17.06
CA THR A 150 2.52 13.01 -16.46
C THR A 150 2.46 14.50 -16.81
N ASN A 151 3.39 15.04 -17.60
CA ASN A 151 3.37 16.44 -18.00
C ASN A 151 3.17 16.59 -19.52
N PRO A 152 2.01 17.10 -19.97
CA PRO A 152 1.72 17.29 -21.40
C PRO A 152 2.74 18.17 -22.12
N ARG A 153 3.29 19.19 -21.43
CA ARG A 153 4.29 20.13 -22.00
C ARG A 153 5.66 19.49 -22.23
N LYS A 154 5.95 18.39 -21.53
CA LYS A 154 7.18 17.60 -21.71
C LYS A 154 6.93 16.35 -22.56
N SER A 155 5.68 16.05 -22.91
CA SER A 155 5.33 14.82 -23.60
C SER A 155 5.38 14.95 -25.13
N GLU A 156 5.27 16.16 -25.71
CA GLU A 156 5.33 16.35 -27.17
C GLU A 156 6.68 15.94 -27.80
N SER A 157 7.80 16.10 -27.10
CA SER A 157 9.12 15.67 -27.62
C SER A 157 9.58 14.29 -27.12
N VAL A 158 8.77 13.63 -26.29
CA VAL A 158 9.16 12.37 -25.59
C VAL A 158 8.19 11.23 -25.87
N MET A 159 6.96 11.51 -26.34
CA MET A 159 5.96 10.48 -26.63
C MET A 159 6.32 9.58 -27.83
N GLU A 160 7.15 10.03 -28.78
CA GLU A 160 7.60 9.18 -29.88
C GLU A 160 8.65 8.13 -29.48
N LEU A 161 9.18 8.17 -28.24
CA LEU A 161 10.33 7.34 -27.83
C LEU A 161 10.10 6.42 -26.63
N ILE A 162 8.89 6.34 -26.05
CA ILE A 162 8.70 5.55 -24.82
C ILE A 162 7.40 4.74 -24.82
N GLU A 163 7.24 3.85 -25.79
CA GLU A 163 6.32 2.70 -25.69
C GLU A 163 6.86 1.58 -24.77
N ASP A 164 8.09 1.70 -24.26
CA ASP A 164 8.64 0.72 -23.31
C ASP A 164 8.11 0.95 -21.90
N ALA A 165 7.39 -0.04 -21.38
CA ALA A 165 7.07 -0.15 -19.97
C ALA A 165 8.38 -0.11 -19.15
N LYS A 166 8.59 0.98 -18.39
CA LYS A 166 9.72 1.09 -17.46
C LYS A 166 9.29 0.55 -16.10
N LYS A 167 10.18 -0.22 -15.47
CA LYS A 167 9.99 -0.72 -14.11
C LYS A 167 9.99 0.46 -13.13
N GLU A 168 8.98 0.54 -12.28
CA GLU A 168 8.91 1.48 -11.17
C GLU A 168 8.80 0.73 -9.85
N VAL A 169 9.51 1.22 -8.82
CA VAL A 169 9.35 0.73 -7.45
C VAL A 169 8.06 1.34 -6.89
N THR A 170 7.12 0.47 -6.52
CA THR A 170 5.88 0.81 -5.82
C THR A 170 5.91 0.22 -4.41
N LEU A 171 4.88 0.49 -3.61
CA LEU A 171 4.69 -0.20 -2.32
C LEU A 171 4.66 -1.73 -2.49
N GLU A 172 4.08 -2.23 -3.59
CA GLU A 172 3.75 -3.64 -3.77
C GLU A 172 4.85 -4.43 -4.50
N GLY A 173 5.73 -3.75 -5.22
CA GLY A 173 6.75 -4.39 -6.06
C GLY A 173 7.48 -3.44 -6.97
N GLU A 174 8.56 -3.93 -7.59
CA GLU A 174 9.24 -3.29 -8.71
C GLU A 174 8.69 -3.87 -10.01
N CYS A 175 7.73 -3.18 -10.61
CA CYS A 175 6.92 -3.72 -11.70
C CYS A 175 6.83 -2.76 -12.88
N ASN A 176 6.51 -3.29 -14.04
CA ASN A 176 6.18 -2.48 -15.20
C ASN A 176 4.91 -1.66 -14.94
N VAL A 177 4.92 -0.41 -15.40
CA VAL A 177 3.76 0.49 -15.27
C VAL A 177 3.40 1.12 -16.61
N LEU A 178 2.10 1.28 -16.81
CA LEU A 178 1.51 1.96 -17.97
C LEU A 178 0.93 3.30 -17.53
N TYR A 179 1.22 4.36 -18.29
CA TYR A 179 0.61 5.67 -18.10
C TYR A 179 -0.28 5.99 -19.30
N THR A 180 -1.46 6.52 -19.03
CA THR A 180 -2.34 7.09 -20.04
C THR A 180 -2.66 8.53 -19.67
N ALA A 181 -2.41 9.44 -20.60
CA ALA A 181 -2.68 10.87 -20.46
C ALA A 181 -3.55 11.34 -21.63
N PRO A 182 -4.57 12.18 -21.39
CA PRO A 182 -5.35 12.79 -22.45
C PRO A 182 -4.45 13.74 -23.25
N LYS A 183 -4.70 13.81 -24.56
CA LYS A 183 -3.96 14.71 -25.46
C LYS A 183 -4.25 16.18 -25.18
N GLU A 184 -5.41 16.48 -24.59
CA GLU A 184 -5.87 17.85 -24.38
C GLU A 184 -6.26 18.13 -22.93
N TRP A 185 -6.14 19.41 -22.57
CA TRP A 185 -6.51 19.95 -21.27
C TRP A 185 -8.01 20.12 -21.19
N LYS A 186 -8.63 19.63 -20.11
CA LYS A 186 -10.01 19.99 -19.82
C LYS A 186 -10.02 21.35 -19.12
N LYS A 187 -10.65 22.34 -19.76
CA LYS A 187 -11.05 23.57 -19.06
C LYS A 187 -12.17 23.20 -18.09
N THR A 188 -11.98 23.50 -16.81
CA THR A 188 -13.07 23.45 -15.83
C THR A 188 -13.79 24.79 -15.80
N ASP A 189 -15.02 24.81 -15.27
CA ASP A 189 -15.90 25.99 -15.21
C ASP A 189 -15.20 27.22 -14.58
N ASP A 190 -14.25 27.00 -13.67
CA ASP A 190 -13.42 28.02 -13.02
C ASP A 190 -12.23 28.54 -13.88
N SER A 191 -12.23 28.33 -15.19
CA SER A 191 -11.14 28.70 -16.11
C SER A 191 -9.77 28.05 -15.83
N GLN A 192 -9.67 27.15 -14.85
CA GLN A 192 -8.43 26.40 -14.58
C GLN A 192 -8.32 25.20 -15.52
N LYS A 193 -7.15 25.06 -16.15
CA LYS A 193 -6.81 23.88 -16.95
C LYS A 193 -6.49 22.72 -16.00
N GLN A 194 -7.22 21.63 -16.16
CA GLN A 194 -6.95 20.38 -15.44
C GLN A 194 -6.62 19.27 -16.43
N TRP A 195 -5.76 18.36 -16.00
CA TRP A 195 -5.47 17.14 -16.75
C TRP A 195 -5.48 15.94 -15.82
N SER A 196 -5.97 14.82 -16.34
CA SER A 196 -6.15 13.59 -15.58
C SER A 196 -5.26 12.51 -16.16
N ILE A 197 -4.45 11.85 -15.34
CA ILE A 197 -3.56 10.79 -15.81
C ILE A 197 -3.87 9.51 -15.05
N THR A 198 -3.86 8.40 -15.77
CA THR A 198 -4.03 7.09 -15.16
C THR A 198 -2.72 6.33 -15.23
N LYS A 199 -2.27 5.83 -14.08
CA LYS A 199 -1.16 4.88 -13.94
C LYS A 199 -1.73 3.53 -13.57
N THR A 200 -1.34 2.49 -14.30
CA THR A 200 -1.70 1.10 -14.02
C THR A 200 -0.44 0.28 -13.80
N VAL A 201 -0.46 -0.60 -12.80
CA VAL A 201 0.66 -1.50 -12.48
C VAL A 201 0.40 -2.86 -13.12
N ASP A 202 1.37 -3.36 -13.87
CA ASP A 202 1.34 -4.70 -14.47
C ASP A 202 2.08 -5.69 -13.57
N PHE A 203 1.31 -6.41 -12.75
CA PHE A 203 1.84 -7.40 -11.82
C PHE A 203 2.38 -8.67 -12.49
N SER A 204 2.06 -8.91 -13.77
CA SER A 204 2.63 -10.02 -14.52
C SER A 204 4.08 -9.78 -14.94
N LYS A 205 4.55 -8.53 -14.84
CA LYS A 205 5.90 -8.10 -15.24
C LYS A 205 6.62 -7.39 -14.09
N CYS A 206 6.67 -8.06 -12.95
CA CYS A 206 7.45 -7.62 -11.79
C CYS A 206 8.85 -8.26 -11.77
N LYS A 207 9.84 -7.48 -11.37
CA LYS A 207 11.16 -8.01 -10.99
C LYS A 207 11.14 -8.61 -9.59
N GLN A 208 10.41 -7.97 -8.68
CA GLN A 208 10.20 -8.41 -7.31
C GLN A 208 8.84 -7.92 -6.82
N THR A 209 8.19 -8.71 -5.98
CA THR A 209 6.97 -8.35 -5.25
C THR A 209 7.26 -8.37 -3.74
N ALA A 210 6.52 -7.58 -2.97
CA ALA A 210 6.66 -7.53 -1.51
C ALA A 210 5.91 -8.67 -0.80
N ASP A 211 5.90 -9.86 -1.40
CA ASP A 211 5.15 -11.01 -0.90
C ASP A 211 5.94 -11.82 0.13
N VAL A 212 5.20 -12.45 1.03
CA VAL A 212 5.73 -13.46 1.94
C VAL A 212 4.99 -14.75 1.65
N SER A 213 5.71 -15.77 1.20
CA SER A 213 5.21 -17.14 1.11
C SER A 213 5.71 -17.94 2.31
N TYR A 214 4.86 -18.83 2.84
CA TYR A 214 5.16 -19.70 3.96
C TYR A 214 4.85 -21.15 3.57
N ASP A 215 5.63 -22.09 4.10
CA ASP A 215 5.49 -23.55 3.89
C ASP A 215 5.47 -24.03 2.43
N ASN A 216 6.00 -23.23 1.50
CA ASN A 216 6.13 -23.60 0.08
C ASN A 216 7.41 -24.40 -0.24
N LEU A 217 8.15 -24.87 0.77
CA LEU A 217 9.43 -25.56 0.58
C LEU A 217 9.29 -26.82 -0.29
N PHE A 218 8.17 -27.53 -0.16
CA PHE A 218 7.86 -28.73 -0.94
C PHE A 218 6.90 -28.46 -2.10
N SER A 219 6.58 -27.18 -2.37
CA SER A 219 5.78 -26.83 -3.54
C SER A 219 6.65 -26.94 -4.80
N TRP A 220 6.17 -27.68 -5.80
CA TRP A 220 6.80 -27.71 -7.11
C TRP A 220 5.85 -27.11 -8.15
N PHE A 221 6.43 -26.57 -9.22
CA PHE A 221 5.65 -26.18 -10.39
C PHE A 221 5.13 -27.44 -11.10
N CYS A 222 3.81 -27.63 -11.12
CA CYS A 222 3.24 -28.71 -11.92
C CYS A 222 3.17 -28.25 -13.38
N SER A 223 4.06 -28.74 -14.24
CA SER A 223 3.96 -28.53 -15.69
C SER A 223 2.85 -29.42 -16.28
N GLN A 224 2.48 -29.16 -17.54
CA GLN A 224 1.54 -30.02 -18.26
C GLN A 224 2.05 -31.47 -18.38
N ASP A 225 3.38 -31.67 -18.37
CA ASP A 225 4.03 -32.98 -18.44
C ASP A 225 3.73 -33.87 -17.21
N PHE A 226 3.37 -33.25 -16.08
CA PHE A 226 2.95 -33.94 -14.86
C PHE A 226 1.42 -34.11 -14.76
N GLY A 227 0.69 -33.96 -15.88
CA GLY A 227 -0.75 -34.24 -15.96
C GLY A 227 -1.66 -33.11 -15.45
N CYS A 228 -1.10 -31.94 -15.12
CA CYS A 228 -1.89 -30.76 -14.79
C CYS A 228 -2.48 -30.14 -16.07
N LYS A 229 -3.77 -30.38 -16.33
CA LYS A 229 -4.50 -29.77 -17.45
C LYS A 229 -4.69 -28.26 -17.21
N ASN A 230 -4.51 -27.44 -18.26
CA ASN A 230 -4.66 -25.98 -18.27
C ASN A 230 -3.60 -25.19 -17.47
N VAL A 231 -2.37 -25.68 -17.41
CA VAL A 231 -1.24 -24.88 -16.91
C VAL A 231 -0.65 -24.10 -18.09
N THR A 232 -1.07 -22.85 -18.30
CA THR A 232 -0.24 -21.91 -19.09
C THR A 232 1.08 -21.69 -18.35
N GLU A 233 2.16 -21.33 -19.03
CA GLU A 233 3.53 -21.27 -18.51
C GLU A 233 3.77 -20.07 -17.54
N VAL A 234 3.07 -19.99 -16.41
CA VAL A 234 3.26 -18.90 -15.43
C VAL A 234 3.52 -19.48 -14.04
N PRO A 235 4.65 -19.15 -13.38
CA PRO A 235 5.03 -19.69 -12.08
C PRO A 235 3.93 -19.52 -11.01
N LEU A 236 3.79 -20.52 -10.13
CA LEU A 236 2.75 -20.60 -9.08
C LEU A 236 2.72 -19.40 -8.11
N GLY A 237 3.81 -18.66 -7.97
CA GLY A 237 3.85 -17.44 -7.13
C GLY A 237 2.90 -16.35 -7.60
N ASP A 238 2.62 -16.27 -8.90
CA ASP A 238 1.78 -15.23 -9.50
C ASP A 238 0.31 -15.67 -9.70
N ARG A 239 -0.01 -16.95 -9.46
CA ARG A 239 -1.37 -17.50 -9.68
C ARG A 239 -2.26 -17.63 -8.46
N ALA A 240 -1.71 -17.66 -7.25
CA ALA A 240 -2.54 -17.80 -6.06
C ALA A 240 -3.45 -16.58 -5.84
N MET A 241 -3.07 -15.42 -6.38
CA MET A 241 -3.80 -14.18 -6.21
C MET A 241 -3.69 -13.28 -7.45
N TYR A 242 -4.81 -13.02 -8.13
CA TYR A 242 -4.87 -12.00 -9.17
C TYR A 242 -4.81 -10.61 -8.54
N ARG A 243 -4.03 -9.69 -9.13
CA ARG A 243 -3.81 -8.33 -8.62
C ARG A 243 -3.96 -7.31 -9.71
N SER A 244 -4.56 -6.18 -9.37
CA SER A 244 -4.63 -5.01 -10.24
C SER A 244 -4.60 -3.75 -9.38
N SER A 245 -3.79 -2.77 -9.77
CA SER A 245 -3.69 -1.48 -9.09
C SER A 245 -3.72 -0.36 -10.13
N MET A 246 -4.65 0.58 -9.96
CA MET A 246 -4.84 1.74 -10.81
C MET A 246 -4.85 3.02 -9.98
N TYR A 247 -4.19 4.07 -10.47
CA TYR A 247 -4.08 5.37 -9.84
C TYR A 247 -4.48 6.45 -10.85
N ALA A 248 -5.50 7.23 -10.53
CA ALA A 248 -5.96 8.37 -11.29
C ALA A 248 -5.52 9.67 -10.60
N TYR A 249 -4.67 10.43 -11.27
CA TYR A 249 -4.13 11.70 -10.79
C TYR A 249 -4.84 12.85 -11.49
N VAL A 250 -5.31 13.84 -10.75
CA VAL A 250 -5.82 15.10 -11.30
C VAL A 250 -4.88 16.22 -10.91
N TYR A 251 -4.31 16.84 -11.93
CA TYR A 251 -3.38 17.94 -11.81
C TYR A 251 -4.04 19.27 -12.14
N SER A 252 -3.55 20.31 -11.48
CA SER A 252 -3.69 21.71 -11.89
C SER A 252 -2.33 22.24 -12.32
N GLU A 253 -2.28 23.40 -12.98
CA GLU A 253 -1.04 23.93 -13.59
C GLU A 253 0.16 24.01 -12.63
N LYS A 254 -0.07 24.09 -11.31
CA LYS A 254 0.98 24.22 -10.29
C LYS A 254 1.18 22.99 -9.41
N GLN A 255 0.16 22.13 -9.20
CA GLN A 255 0.22 21.02 -8.24
C GLN A 255 -0.91 19.99 -8.42
N TRP A 256 -0.76 18.84 -7.76
CA TRP A 256 -1.83 17.84 -7.62
C TRP A 256 -3.02 18.41 -6.87
N LYS A 257 -4.23 18.23 -7.43
CA LYS A 257 -5.48 18.52 -6.71
C LYS A 257 -6.07 17.27 -6.07
N LYS A 258 -5.99 16.14 -6.75
CA LYS A 258 -6.66 14.91 -6.34
C LYS A 258 -5.92 13.69 -6.84
N ILE A 259 -5.93 12.63 -6.04
CA ILE A 259 -5.45 11.31 -6.42
C ILE A 259 -6.51 10.31 -5.96
N ASP A 260 -7.06 9.54 -6.88
CA ASP A 260 -7.92 8.39 -6.57
C ASP A 260 -7.14 7.13 -6.93
N SER A 261 -7.17 6.10 -6.08
CA SER A 261 -6.63 4.79 -6.44
C SER A 261 -7.62 3.69 -6.14
N PHE A 262 -7.52 2.63 -6.93
CA PHE A 262 -8.28 1.41 -6.77
C PHE A 262 -7.34 0.23 -7.01
N SER A 263 -7.22 -0.63 -5.99
CA SER A 263 -6.52 -1.90 -6.10
C SER A 263 -7.46 -3.04 -5.78
N ARG A 264 -7.31 -4.16 -6.49
CA ARG A 264 -8.11 -5.36 -6.31
C ARG A 264 -7.21 -6.58 -6.22
N TYR A 265 -7.45 -7.40 -5.22
CA TYR A 265 -6.78 -8.67 -4.97
C TYR A 265 -7.84 -9.76 -4.95
N VAL A 266 -7.66 -10.80 -5.75
CA VAL A 266 -8.61 -11.91 -5.87
C VAL A 266 -7.86 -13.19 -5.57
N VAL A 267 -8.24 -13.85 -4.48
CA VAL A 267 -7.74 -15.17 -4.12
C VAL A 267 -8.77 -16.19 -4.59
N HIS A 268 -8.37 -17.00 -5.56
CA HIS A 268 -9.25 -18.00 -6.15
C HIS A 268 -9.45 -19.18 -5.20
N ASN A 269 -10.69 -19.65 -5.07
CA ASN A 269 -10.97 -20.86 -4.30
C ASN A 269 -10.55 -22.10 -5.11
N VAL A 270 -9.54 -22.82 -4.65
CA VAL A 270 -8.97 -23.99 -5.35
C VAL A 270 -9.76 -25.29 -5.06
N ILE A 271 -10.63 -25.31 -4.04
CA ILE A 271 -11.15 -26.56 -3.44
C ILE A 271 -12.60 -26.87 -3.83
N GLN A 272 -13.36 -25.97 -4.47
CA GLN A 272 -14.76 -26.26 -4.84
C GLN A 272 -15.14 -25.79 -6.26
N ARG A 273 -16.07 -26.55 -6.89
CA ARG A 273 -16.71 -26.26 -8.20
C ARG A 273 -17.59 -24.99 -8.19
N HIS A 274 -17.63 -24.25 -7.08
CA HIS A 274 -18.37 -23.01 -6.94
C HIS A 274 -17.38 -21.85 -6.89
N ASN A 275 -17.54 -20.90 -7.83
CA ASN A 275 -16.69 -19.72 -8.03
C ASN A 275 -16.79 -18.72 -6.85
N THR A 276 -16.37 -19.12 -5.65
CA THR A 276 -16.38 -18.26 -4.45
C THR A 276 -15.01 -17.64 -4.22
N ASP A 277 -14.63 -16.72 -5.09
CA ASP A 277 -13.38 -15.99 -4.94
C ASP A 277 -13.45 -15.02 -3.76
N MET A 278 -12.41 -15.02 -2.93
CA MET A 278 -12.26 -14.01 -1.90
C MET A 278 -11.66 -12.76 -2.55
N VAL A 279 -12.36 -11.63 -2.44
CA VAL A 279 -11.94 -10.38 -3.05
C VAL A 279 -11.62 -9.37 -1.97
N THR A 280 -10.43 -8.76 -2.07
CA THR A 280 -10.06 -7.58 -1.30
C THR A 280 -9.92 -6.39 -2.24
N SER A 281 -10.65 -5.31 -1.95
CA SER A 281 -10.60 -4.05 -2.68
C SER A 281 -10.01 -2.96 -1.79
N VAL A 282 -9.08 -2.18 -2.32
CA VAL A 282 -8.48 -1.04 -1.65
C VAL A 282 -8.81 0.21 -2.44
N VAL A 283 -9.52 1.15 -1.81
CA VAL A 283 -9.87 2.43 -2.42
C VAL A 283 -9.19 3.53 -1.63
N THR A 284 -8.44 4.41 -2.30
CA THR A 284 -7.84 5.59 -1.67
C THR A 284 -8.27 6.86 -2.38
N LYS A 285 -8.53 7.92 -1.60
CA LYS A 285 -8.70 9.28 -2.10
C LYS A 285 -7.77 10.21 -1.34
N VAL A 286 -7.02 10.99 -2.09
CA VAL A 286 -6.16 12.07 -1.61
C VAL A 286 -6.67 13.37 -2.23
N LYS A 287 -6.94 14.38 -1.42
CA LYS A 287 -7.44 15.68 -1.88
C LYS A 287 -6.63 16.81 -1.29
N LEU A 288 -6.26 17.77 -2.11
CA LEU A 288 -5.67 19.02 -1.65
C LEU A 288 -6.68 19.79 -0.78
N VAL A 289 -6.23 20.24 0.38
CA VAL A 289 -6.99 21.14 1.26
C VAL A 289 -6.54 22.57 0.98
N ALA A 290 -7.47 23.51 0.88
CA ALA A 290 -7.13 24.92 0.72
C ALA A 290 -6.42 25.44 1.98
N GLY A 291 -5.19 25.94 1.84
CA GLY A 291 -4.36 26.47 2.93
C GLY A 291 -2.95 25.87 2.96
N THR A 292 -2.04 26.54 3.67
CA THR A 292 -0.69 26.05 3.96
C THR A 292 -0.69 25.25 5.26
N SER A 293 0.21 24.27 5.39
CA SER A 293 0.38 23.63 6.70
C SER A 293 0.99 24.63 7.69
N PRO A 294 0.47 24.73 8.93
CA PRO A 294 0.96 25.68 9.92
C PRO A 294 2.34 25.31 10.50
N ASN A 295 2.87 24.12 10.23
CA ASN A 295 4.03 23.59 10.96
C ASN A 295 5.31 23.62 10.13
N THR A 296 6.39 24.07 10.76
CA THR A 296 7.76 23.87 10.28
C THR A 296 8.04 22.36 10.22
N PRO A 297 8.63 21.82 9.13
CA PRO A 297 8.89 20.39 9.03
C PRO A 297 9.87 19.94 10.11
N GLU A 298 9.42 19.03 10.97
CA GLU A 298 10.31 18.29 11.85
C GLU A 298 11.16 17.30 11.05
N LYS A 299 12.41 17.06 11.47
CA LYS A 299 13.29 16.09 10.83
C LYS A 299 13.22 14.74 11.57
N PRO A 300 13.26 13.60 10.86
CA PRO A 300 13.37 12.29 11.50
C PRO A 300 14.69 12.17 12.27
N ARG A 301 14.66 11.49 13.41
CA ARG A 301 15.86 11.22 14.22
C ARG A 301 16.58 9.96 13.72
N ASN A 302 17.86 10.10 13.37
CA ASN A 302 18.81 9.00 13.10
C ASN A 302 18.27 7.83 12.23
N GLY A 303 17.47 8.15 11.22
CA GLY A 303 16.92 7.15 10.30
C GLY A 303 17.93 6.63 9.30
N LYS A 304 17.72 5.38 8.84
CA LYS A 304 18.40 4.84 7.66
C LYS A 304 17.54 5.03 6.43
N ASP A 305 18.19 5.24 5.30
CA ASP A 305 17.53 5.34 4.00
C ASP A 305 17.03 3.96 3.56
N VAL A 306 15.78 3.93 3.12
CA VAL A 306 15.11 2.73 2.60
C VAL A 306 14.29 3.07 1.36
N SER A 307 13.96 2.05 0.57
CA SER A 307 13.10 2.20 -0.62
C SER A 307 11.60 2.28 -0.24
N LEU A 308 10.79 2.65 -1.24
CA LEU A 308 9.33 2.70 -1.14
C LEU A 308 8.66 1.32 -0.97
N LEU A 309 9.36 0.24 -1.33
CA LEU A 309 8.84 -1.13 -1.27
C LEU A 309 8.38 -1.49 0.14
N TYR A 310 7.23 -2.16 0.27
CA TYR A 310 6.71 -2.62 1.55
C TYR A 310 7.74 -3.50 2.25
N SER A 311 7.96 -3.22 3.54
CA SER A 311 8.93 -3.96 4.33
C SER A 311 8.22 -5.08 5.07
N THR A 312 8.52 -6.31 4.68
CA THR A 312 8.11 -7.51 5.40
C THR A 312 9.04 -7.65 6.62
N GLU A 313 8.48 -7.86 7.81
CA GLU A 313 9.31 -8.08 9.00
C GLU A 313 10.14 -9.36 8.80
N LYS A 314 11.48 -9.26 8.89
CA LYS A 314 12.40 -10.41 8.86
C LYS A 314 12.40 -11.22 10.18
N GLY A 315 11.26 -11.29 10.87
CA GLY A 315 11.06 -12.14 12.04
C GLY A 315 10.21 -13.36 11.67
N PRO A 316 10.14 -14.40 12.52
CA PRO A 316 9.14 -15.44 12.33
C PRO A 316 7.76 -14.75 12.22
N PRO A 317 6.98 -14.99 11.15
CA PRO A 317 5.83 -14.17 10.71
C PRO A 317 4.66 -14.11 11.71
N PHE A 318 4.80 -14.75 12.86
CA PHE A 318 3.81 -14.81 13.94
C PHE A 318 4.14 -13.88 15.11
N ARG A 319 5.28 -13.18 15.11
CA ARG A 319 5.51 -12.16 16.15
C ARG A 319 4.70 -10.90 15.86
N LYS A 320 3.66 -10.69 16.67
CA LYS A 320 2.93 -9.45 16.94
C LYS A 320 2.47 -8.64 15.71
N THR A 321 1.42 -9.10 15.04
CA THR A 321 0.50 -8.13 14.45
C THR A 321 -0.28 -7.45 15.59
N HIS A 322 0.03 -6.19 15.87
CA HIS A 322 -0.60 -5.37 16.93
C HIS A 322 -2.13 -5.21 16.80
N TRP A 323 -2.69 -5.68 15.68
CA TRP A 323 -4.11 -5.59 15.34
C TRP A 323 -4.88 -6.89 15.55
N ALA A 324 -4.19 -7.99 15.85
CA ALA A 324 -4.89 -9.18 16.27
C ALA A 324 -5.39 -8.95 17.71
N HIS A 325 -6.71 -9.15 17.90
CA HIS A 325 -7.34 -9.35 19.20
C HIS A 325 -6.37 -9.99 20.19
N ARG A 326 -6.30 -9.39 21.40
CA ARG A 326 -5.56 -9.83 22.60
C ARG A 326 -4.85 -11.16 22.39
N SER A 327 -3.51 -11.17 22.53
CA SER A 327 -2.80 -12.42 22.82
C SER A 327 -3.68 -13.22 23.78
N ALA A 328 -4.17 -14.38 23.35
CA ALA A 328 -5.01 -15.23 24.17
C ALA A 328 -4.31 -15.29 25.53
N GLU A 329 -5.01 -14.89 26.60
CA GLU A 329 -4.37 -14.86 27.91
C GLU A 329 -3.86 -16.29 28.20
N PHE A 330 -2.81 -16.47 29.00
CA PHE A 330 -2.28 -17.82 29.28
C PHE A 330 -3.38 -18.80 29.74
N THR A 331 -4.41 -18.27 30.41
CA THR A 331 -5.63 -18.97 30.78
C THR A 331 -6.37 -19.55 29.58
N ASP A 332 -6.53 -18.78 28.50
CA ASP A 332 -7.17 -19.19 27.25
C ASP A 332 -6.36 -20.29 26.55
N ILE A 333 -5.02 -20.18 26.52
CA ILE A 333 -4.13 -21.20 25.94
C ILE A 333 -4.27 -22.52 26.69
N LYS A 334 -4.23 -22.49 28.04
CA LYS A 334 -4.42 -23.68 28.87
C LYS A 334 -5.80 -24.30 28.68
N GLN A 335 -6.85 -23.48 28.54
CA GLN A 335 -8.20 -23.98 28.30
C GLN A 335 -8.35 -24.63 26.92
N MET A 336 -7.79 -24.00 25.87
CA MET A 336 -7.75 -24.58 24.52
C MET A 336 -6.97 -25.91 24.50
N LEU A 337 -5.81 -25.96 25.17
CA LEU A 337 -4.99 -27.16 25.29
C LEU A 337 -5.75 -28.31 25.96
N LYS A 338 -6.41 -28.06 27.10
CA LYS A 338 -7.26 -29.06 27.78
C LYS A 338 -8.39 -29.56 26.87
N GLY A 339 -9.03 -28.65 26.14
CA GLY A 339 -10.10 -28.99 25.21
C GLY A 339 -9.64 -29.94 24.10
N VAL A 340 -8.46 -29.67 23.52
CA VAL A 340 -7.84 -30.53 22.51
C VAL A 340 -7.39 -31.87 23.12
N ALA A 341 -6.73 -31.87 24.27
CA ALA A 341 -6.22 -33.08 24.91
C ALA A 341 -7.35 -34.07 25.25
N ASN A 342 -8.43 -33.59 25.88
CA ASN A 342 -9.56 -34.43 26.30
C ASN A 342 -10.37 -34.99 25.12
N SER A 343 -10.20 -34.45 23.92
CA SER A 343 -10.91 -34.90 22.71
C SER A 343 -10.17 -35.98 21.93
N ALA A 344 -8.90 -36.25 22.25
CA ALA A 344 -8.10 -37.27 21.58
C ALA A 344 -8.51 -38.71 21.98
N ASP A 345 -9.27 -38.88 23.06
CA ASP A 345 -9.54 -40.18 23.68
C ASP A 345 -10.90 -40.82 23.33
N ASP A 346 -11.82 -40.12 22.65
CA ASP A 346 -13.13 -40.69 22.31
C ASP A 346 -13.09 -41.44 20.96
N LYS A 347 -12.60 -42.69 21.00
CA LYS A 347 -12.53 -43.60 19.84
C LYS A 347 -13.89 -43.88 19.18
N ASN A 348 -15.01 -43.64 19.88
CA ASN A 348 -16.35 -43.98 19.41
C ASN A 348 -17.08 -42.81 18.75
N ARG A 349 -16.72 -41.55 19.08
CA ARG A 349 -17.35 -40.34 18.51
C ARG A 349 -16.55 -39.65 17.42
N GLY A 350 -15.25 -39.93 17.31
CA GLY A 350 -14.35 -39.23 16.38
C GLY A 350 -14.08 -37.77 16.79
N ILE A 351 -13.23 -37.09 16.02
CA ILE A 351 -12.82 -35.70 16.34
C ILE A 351 -13.89 -34.74 15.82
N SER A 352 -14.53 -33.99 16.73
CA SER A 352 -15.50 -32.97 16.32
C SER A 352 -14.82 -31.81 15.58
N PHE A 353 -15.50 -31.22 14.60
CA PHE A 353 -15.01 -30.05 13.86
C PHE A 353 -14.61 -28.88 14.79
N ARG A 354 -15.34 -28.69 15.90
CA ARG A 354 -15.04 -27.66 16.90
C ARG A 354 -13.63 -27.84 17.50
N ILE A 355 -13.23 -29.09 17.74
CA ILE A 355 -11.88 -29.41 18.24
C ILE A 355 -10.83 -29.09 17.18
N THR A 356 -11.08 -29.40 15.91
CA THR A 356 -10.17 -29.03 14.82
C THR A 356 -9.95 -27.51 14.75
N VAL A 357 -11.02 -26.73 14.91
CA VAL A 357 -10.94 -25.26 14.98
C VAL A 357 -10.14 -24.80 16.22
N LEU A 358 -10.36 -25.42 17.38
CA LEU A 358 -9.62 -25.11 18.61
C LEU A 358 -8.14 -25.44 18.49
N TYR A 359 -7.79 -26.59 17.89
CA TYR A 359 -6.42 -26.96 17.59
C TYR A 359 -5.75 -25.93 16.68
N HIS A 360 -6.42 -25.47 15.64
CA HIS A 360 -5.89 -24.44 14.75
C HIS A 360 -5.63 -23.12 15.50
N LYS A 361 -6.56 -22.70 16.36
CA LYS A 361 -6.39 -21.51 17.23
C LYS A 361 -5.24 -21.68 18.22
N LEU A 362 -5.06 -22.89 18.77
CA LEU A 362 -3.98 -23.23 19.69
C LEU A 362 -2.62 -23.15 19.00
N VAL A 363 -2.46 -23.78 17.82
CA VAL A 363 -1.23 -23.69 17.00
C VAL A 363 -0.89 -22.23 16.70
N HIS A 364 -1.87 -21.44 16.30
CA HIS A 364 -1.69 -20.01 16.04
C HIS A 364 -1.28 -19.23 17.30
N SER A 365 -1.79 -19.59 18.48
CA SER A 365 -1.40 -18.99 19.75
C SER A 365 0.03 -19.38 20.15
N PHE A 366 0.42 -20.65 19.99
CA PHE A 366 1.77 -21.12 20.26
C PHE A 366 2.83 -20.47 19.38
N ARG A 367 2.50 -20.19 18.12
CA ARG A 367 3.39 -19.46 17.21
C ARG A 367 3.68 -18.02 17.67
N ARG A 368 2.90 -17.46 18.60
CA ARG A 368 2.98 -16.07 19.07
C ARG A 368 3.66 -15.90 20.43
N ILE A 369 3.81 -16.98 21.21
CA ILE A 369 4.43 -16.93 22.54
C ILE A 369 5.93 -17.23 22.47
N THR A 370 6.68 -16.81 23.48
CA THR A 370 8.12 -17.12 23.56
C THR A 370 8.35 -18.54 24.06
N VAL A 371 9.57 -19.08 23.90
CA VAL A 371 9.95 -20.37 24.48
C VAL A 371 9.81 -20.36 26.00
N ASP A 372 10.14 -19.25 26.67
CA ASP A 372 10.01 -19.14 28.12
C ASP A 372 8.56 -19.05 28.59
N ASP A 373 7.68 -18.47 27.77
CA ASP A 373 6.24 -18.48 27.99
C ASP A 373 5.66 -19.88 27.77
N LEU A 374 6.13 -20.60 26.75
CA LEU A 374 5.73 -21.98 26.50
C LEU A 374 6.09 -22.91 27.66
N LYS A 375 7.23 -22.69 28.34
CA LYS A 375 7.61 -23.46 29.55
C LYS A 375 6.64 -23.26 30.73
N LYS A 376 5.84 -22.19 30.74
CA LYS A 376 4.86 -21.88 31.80
C LYS A 376 3.45 -22.42 31.49
N VAL A 377 3.19 -22.76 30.23
CA VAL A 377 1.96 -23.42 29.78
C VAL A 377 2.01 -24.87 30.21
#